data_AF-A0A3Q9ET07-F1
#
_entry.id   AF-A0A3Q9ET07-F1
#
_cell.length_a   1.000
_cell.length_b   1.000
_cell.length_c   1.000
_cell.angle_alpha   90.00
_cell.angle_beta   90.00
_cell.angle_gamma   90.00
#
_symmetry.space_group_name_H-M   'P 1'
#
loop_
_entity.id
_entity.type
_entity.pdbx_description
1 polymer ?
#
loop_
_entity_poly.entity_id
_entity_poly.type
_entity_poly.pdbx_seq_one_letter_code
_entity_poly.pdbx_strand_id
1 'polypeptide(L)' 'MTEQPPRTKPSFDVSRSPAPVAGCESCRDLAARRAAARTAFDYSAVADANVMMRSHQRLDH' A
#
# COMPACT_ATOMS: atom_id res chain seq x y z
N MET A 1 -5.46 15.15 -29.54
CA MET A 1 -6.37 14.71 -28.46
C MET A 1 -6.29 13.20 -28.42
N THR A 2 -5.33 12.62 -27.72
CA THR A 2 -5.16 11.17 -27.65
C THR A 2 -6.11 10.63 -26.59
N GLU A 3 -7.31 10.27 -27.03
CA GLU A 3 -8.34 9.66 -26.21
C GLU A 3 -7.83 8.30 -25.72
N GLN A 4 -7.47 8.23 -24.44
CA GLN A 4 -7.11 6.97 -23.82
C GLN A 4 -8.40 6.15 -23.59
N PRO A 5 -8.48 4.90 -24.08
CA PRO A 5 -9.63 4.02 -23.89
C PRO A 5 -9.88 3.73 -22.39
N PRO A 6 -11.11 3.28 -22.00
CA PRO A 6 -11.45 3.07 -20.60
C PRO A 6 -10.55 1.97 -20.01
N ARG A 7 -9.57 2.39 -19.20
CA ARG A 7 -8.68 1.48 -18.46
C ARG A 7 -9.54 0.67 -17.49
N THR A 8 -9.83 -0.58 -17.84
CA THR A 8 -10.42 -1.56 -16.93
C THR A 8 -9.57 -1.58 -15.65
N LYS A 9 -10.17 -1.16 -14.54
CA LYS A 9 -9.49 -1.09 -13.25
C LYS A 9 -9.16 -2.54 -12.86
N PRO A 10 -7.89 -2.89 -12.55
CA PRO A 10 -7.64 -4.21 -12.00
C PRO A 10 -8.48 -4.35 -10.72
N SER A 11 -9.23 -5.46 -10.61
CA SER A 11 -10.17 -5.76 -9.52
C SER A 11 -9.50 -5.94 -8.14
N PHE A 12 -8.18 -5.74 -8.06
CA PHE A 12 -7.52 -5.49 -6.79
C PHE A 12 -7.61 -4.01 -6.56
N ASP A 13 -8.45 -3.58 -5.63
CA ASP A 13 -8.52 -2.20 -5.18
C ASP A 13 -7.12 -1.77 -4.68
N VAL A 14 -6.28 -1.28 -5.60
CA VAL A 14 -4.94 -0.75 -5.30
C VAL A 14 -5.08 0.51 -4.44
N SER A 15 -6.25 1.16 -4.50
CA SER A 15 -6.64 2.29 -3.66
C SER A 15 -6.94 1.90 -2.20
N ARG A 16 -7.33 0.64 -1.90
CA ARG A 16 -7.37 0.16 -0.51
C ARG A 16 -5.96 0.04 0.00
N SER A 17 -5.59 1.03 0.78
CA SER A 17 -4.50 0.93 1.74
C SER A 17 -4.65 -0.41 2.47
N PRO A 18 -3.66 -1.32 2.38
CA PRO A 18 -3.69 -2.56 3.15
C PRO A 18 -3.86 -2.21 4.63
N ALA A 19 -4.77 -2.93 5.29
CA ALA A 19 -4.98 -2.81 6.72
C ALA A 19 -3.94 -3.69 7.41
N PRO A 20 -3.26 -3.23 8.47
CA PRO A 20 -2.34 -4.07 9.23
C PRO A 20 -3.12 -5.22 9.87
N VAL A 21 -2.59 -6.45 9.77
CA VAL A 21 -3.18 -7.63 10.41
C VAL A 21 -3.00 -7.52 11.92
N ALA A 22 -4.07 -7.73 12.68
CA ALA A 22 -4.02 -7.71 14.14
C ALA A 22 -3.16 -8.88 14.65
N GLY A 23 -2.10 -8.56 15.38
CA GLY A 23 -1.16 -9.55 15.91
C GLY A 23 0.18 -9.65 15.18
N CYS A 24 0.36 -8.93 14.07
CA CYS A 24 1.66 -8.86 13.39
C CYS A 24 2.38 -7.52 13.65
N GLU A 25 3.54 -7.59 14.31
CA GLU A 25 4.39 -6.43 14.60
C GLU A 25 4.95 -5.79 13.31
N SER A 26 5.36 -6.60 12.33
CA SER A 26 5.86 -6.13 11.03
C SER A 26 4.80 -5.32 10.27
N CYS A 27 3.53 -5.76 10.30
CA CYS A 27 2.42 -4.99 9.74
C CYS A 27 2.26 -3.63 10.42
N ARG A 28 2.41 -3.58 11.75
CA ARG A 28 2.31 -2.34 12.53
C ARG A 28 3.46 -1.38 12.21
N ASP A 29 4.68 -1.89 12.07
CA ASP A 29 5.85 -1.09 11.68
C ASP A 29 5.68 -0.48 10.27
N LEU A 30 5.23 -1.29 9.30
CA LEU A 30 4.94 -0.81 7.94
C LEU A 30 3.85 0.26 7.92
N ALA A 31 2.83 0.14 8.79
CA ALA A 31 1.80 1.17 8.95
C ALA A 31 2.38 2.48 9.51
N ALA A 32 3.29 2.40 10.49
CA ALA A 32 3.98 3.55 11.05
C ALA A 32 4.91 4.22 10.02
N ARG A 33 5.69 3.44 9.26
CA ARG A 33 6.53 3.93 8.15
C ARG A 33 5.70 4.67 7.10
N ARG A 34 4.53 4.12 6.74
CA ARG A 34 3.59 4.79 5.82
C ARG A 34 3.09 6.12 6.39
N ALA A 35 2.77 6.19 7.67
CA ALA A 35 2.31 7.42 8.32
C ALA A 35 3.42 8.48 8.34
N ALA A 36 4.65 8.11 8.70
CA ALA A 36 5.80 9.00 8.68
C ALA A 36 6.10 9.51 7.26
N ALA A 37 6.07 8.63 6.25
CA ALA A 37 6.25 9.01 4.85
C ALA A 37 5.16 9.97 4.36
N ARG A 38 3.90 9.77 4.79
CA ARG A 38 2.82 10.73 4.53
C ARG A 38 3.09 12.09 5.15
N THR A 39 3.56 12.14 6.39
CA THR A 39 3.94 13.40 7.06
C THR A 39 5.09 14.10 6.34
N ALA A 40 6.04 13.34 5.79
CA ALA A 40 7.15 13.85 4.99
C ALA A 40 6.74 14.22 3.54
N PHE A 41 5.47 14.02 3.16
CA PHE A 41 4.97 14.15 1.77
C PHE A 41 5.74 13.27 0.75
N ASP A 42 6.38 12.21 1.22
CA ASP A 42 7.08 11.24 0.37
C ASP A 42 6.10 10.16 -0.10
N TYR A 43 5.39 10.48 -1.18
CA TYR A 43 4.41 9.57 -1.78
C TYR A 43 5.05 8.28 -2.34
N SER A 44 6.35 8.29 -2.67
CA SER A 44 7.06 7.10 -3.12
C SER A 44 7.24 6.11 -1.98
N ALA A 45 7.71 6.60 -0.82
CA ALA A 45 7.84 5.77 0.38
C ALA A 45 6.48 5.28 0.92
N VAL A 46 5.40 6.07 0.75
CA VAL A 46 4.03 5.62 1.07
C VAL A 46 3.60 4.44 0.18
N ALA A 47 3.91 4.51 -1.12
CA ALA A 47 3.61 3.43 -2.05
C ALA A 47 4.44 2.17 -1.75
N ASP A 48 5.74 2.33 -1.48
CA ASP A 48 6.64 1.24 -1.11
C ASP A 48 6.18 0.52 0.17
N ALA A 49 5.79 1.27 1.21
CA ALA A 49 5.23 0.71 2.43
C ALA A 49 3.93 -0.09 2.18
N ASN A 50 3.08 0.35 1.25
CA ASN A 50 1.88 -0.39 0.86
C ASN A 50 2.23 -1.68 0.10
N VAL A 51 3.24 -1.66 -0.77
CA VAL A 51 3.72 -2.85 -1.49
C VAL A 51 4.33 -3.85 -0.50
N MET A 52 5.22 -3.41 0.39
CA MET A 52 5.80 -4.25 1.44
C MET A 52 4.73 -4.89 2.32
N MET A 53 3.71 -4.12 2.73
CA MET A 53 2.63 -4.65 3.56
C MET A 53 1.81 -5.71 2.83
N ARG A 54 1.53 -5.52 1.53
CA ARG A 54 0.84 -6.54 0.72
C ARG A 54 1.68 -7.80 0.53
N SER A 55 2.99 -7.66 0.29
CA SER A 55 3.89 -8.78 0.13
C SER A 55 4.01 -9.60 1.42
N HIS A 56 4.16 -8.92 2.56
CA HIS A 56 4.21 -9.58 3.86
C HIS A 56 2.89 -10.31 4.18
N GLN A 57 1.74 -9.67 3.94
CA GLN A 57 0.42 -10.31 4.10
C GLN A 57 0.17 -11.50 3.16
N ARG A 58 0.95 -11.68 2.10
CA ARG A 58 0.82 -12.84 1.21
C ARG A 58 1.78 -13.98 1.55
N LEU A 59 2.86 -13.67 2.27
CA LEU A 59 3.92 -14.62 2.59
C LEU A 59 3.78 -15.17 4.01
N ASP A 60 3.36 -14.32 4.95
CA ASP A 60 3.29 -14.62 6.39
C ASP A 60 1.85 -14.87 6.88
N HIS A 61 0.85 -14.51 6.06
CA HIS A 61 -0.58 -14.66 6.33
C HIS A 61 -1.28 -15.30 5.12
#